data_AF-A0A964KBI1-F1
#
_entry.id   AF-A0A964KBI1-F1
#
_cell.length_a   1.000
_cell.length_b   1.000
_cell.length_c   1.000
_cell.angle_alpha   90.00
_cell.angle_beta   90.00
_cell.angle_gamma   90.00
#
_symmetry.space_group_name_H-M   'P 1'
#
loop_
_entity.id
_entity.type
_entity.pdbx_description
1 polymer ?
#
loop_
_entity_poly.entity_id
_entity_poly.type
_entity_poly.pdbx_seq_one_letter_code
_entity_poly.pdbx_strand_id
1 'polypeptide(L)'
;APRSDFARLPVLMGKGAPESAAPLIDALAPDRAIKARLVAIQRIAERRWDLILAGGVTVRLPEEGWEAELGELEKLIVEKGVLERDIEIIDLRYPDNYVFRLHNGDSRPVPRERRAEGVSRPHGGSVA
;
A
#
# COMPACT_ATOMS: atom_id res chain seq x y z
N ALA A 1 27.77 15.16 -16.59
CA ALA A 1 26.53 14.63 -17.20
C ALA A 1 25.83 13.74 -16.18
N PRO A 2 24.55 13.94 -15.80
CA PRO A 2 23.94 13.01 -14.87
C PRO A 2 23.25 11.85 -15.59
N ARG A 3 23.79 10.64 -15.38
CA ARG A 3 23.10 9.39 -15.02
C ARG A 3 21.80 9.07 -15.78
N SER A 4 21.89 8.72 -17.06
CA SER A 4 20.74 8.19 -17.81
C SER A 4 20.40 6.73 -17.49
N ASP A 5 21.28 5.98 -16.82
CA ASP A 5 21.09 4.54 -16.57
C ASP A 5 20.17 4.22 -15.38
N PHE A 6 19.86 5.21 -14.53
CA PHE A 6 19.09 5.03 -13.30
C PHE A 6 17.73 5.73 -13.29
N ALA A 7 17.30 6.32 -14.41
CA ALA A 7 16.07 7.12 -14.48
C ALA A 7 14.78 6.34 -14.12
N ARG A 8 14.86 5.01 -13.99
CA ARG A 8 13.74 4.11 -13.67
C ARG A 8 13.89 3.38 -12.34
N LEU A 9 14.92 3.66 -11.55
CA LEU A 9 15.07 3.04 -10.23
C LEU A 9 14.37 3.87 -9.16
N PRO A 10 13.58 3.23 -8.26
CA PRO A 10 13.04 3.90 -7.09
C PRO A 10 14.15 4.48 -6.21
N VAL A 11 13.92 5.69 -5.71
CA VAL A 11 14.85 6.34 -4.77
C VAL A 11 14.56 5.86 -3.34
N LEU A 12 15.58 5.41 -2.62
CA LEU A 12 15.48 5.12 -1.18
C LEU A 12 15.76 6.39 -0.37
N MET A 13 14.89 6.71 0.58
CA MET A 13 14.99 7.91 1.41
C MET A 13 14.78 7.61 2.89
N GLY A 14 15.35 8.45 3.75
CA GLY A 14 15.21 8.35 5.19
C GLY A 14 16.38 7.63 5.86
N LYS A 15 16.53 7.86 7.16
CA LYS A 15 17.61 7.27 7.96
C LYS A 15 17.44 5.75 8.04
N GLY A 16 18.52 5.01 7.84
CA GLY A 16 18.52 3.55 7.88
C GLY A 16 17.78 2.87 6.72
N ALA A 17 17.42 3.61 5.65
CA ALA A 17 16.66 3.06 4.54
C ALA A 17 17.46 2.07 3.69
N PRO A 18 18.71 2.38 3.24
CA PRO A 18 19.49 1.43 2.43
C PRO A 18 19.70 0.08 3.12
N GLU A 19 19.92 0.08 4.44
CA GLU A 19 20.21 -1.11 5.24
C GLU A 19 18.95 -1.98 5.48
N SER A 20 17.77 -1.37 5.45
CA SER A 20 16.51 -2.03 5.81
C SER A 20 15.58 -2.31 4.61
N ALA A 21 15.89 -1.80 3.42
CA ALA A 21 14.97 -1.82 2.28
C ALA A 21 14.88 -3.18 1.58
N ALA A 22 15.89 -4.06 1.71
CA ALA A 22 15.94 -5.31 0.94
C ALA A 22 14.68 -6.17 1.06
N PRO A 23 14.14 -6.45 2.26
CA PRO A 23 12.89 -7.21 2.40
C PRO A 23 11.70 -6.56 1.67
N LEU A 24 11.58 -5.23 1.72
CA LEU A 24 10.50 -4.49 1.06
C LEU A 24 10.63 -4.53 -0.46
N ILE A 25 11.86 -4.40 -0.98
CA ILE A 25 12.12 -4.48 -2.42
C ILE A 25 11.80 -5.89 -2.94
N ASP A 26 12.20 -6.92 -2.21
CA ASP A 26 11.90 -8.31 -2.57
C ASP A 26 10.40 -8.60 -2.53
N ALA A 27 9.70 -8.10 -1.52
CA ALA A 27 8.25 -8.26 -1.37
C ALA A 27 7.45 -7.53 -2.46
N LEU A 28 8.01 -6.50 -3.11
CA LEU A 28 7.39 -5.83 -4.27
C LEU A 28 7.56 -6.61 -5.59
N ALA A 29 8.32 -7.71 -5.61
CA ALA A 29 8.53 -8.52 -6.82
C ALA A 29 7.24 -8.99 -7.54
N PRO A 30 6.16 -9.44 -6.87
CA PRO A 30 4.92 -9.82 -7.53
C PRO A 30 4.06 -8.63 -7.99
N ASP A 31 4.19 -7.47 -7.35
CA ASP A 31 3.27 -6.33 -7.51
C ASP A 31 3.67 -5.43 -8.69
N ARG A 32 3.22 -5.81 -9.89
CA ARG A 32 3.62 -5.15 -11.14
C ARG A 32 3.05 -3.74 -11.24
N ALA A 33 1.81 -3.51 -10.81
CA ALA A 33 1.17 -2.21 -10.93
C ALA A 33 1.77 -1.18 -9.96
N ILE A 34 2.14 -1.62 -8.74
CA ILE A 34 2.90 -0.80 -7.79
C ILE A 34 4.27 -0.45 -8.39
N LYS A 35 5.07 -1.45 -8.80
CA LYS A 35 6.42 -1.22 -9.33
C LYS A 35 6.45 -0.32 -10.56
N ALA A 36 5.47 -0.44 -11.45
CA ALA A 36 5.38 0.40 -12.65
C ALA A 36 5.21 1.90 -12.33
N ARG A 37 4.77 2.24 -11.12
CA ARG A 37 4.50 3.60 -10.67
C ARG A 37 5.41 4.04 -9.53
N LEU A 38 6.22 3.15 -8.96
CA LEU A 38 7.02 3.44 -7.79
C LEU A 38 8.15 4.43 -8.14
N VAL A 39 8.14 5.59 -7.48
CA VAL A 39 9.13 6.65 -7.63
C VAL A 39 10.14 6.60 -6.48
N ALA A 40 9.66 6.35 -5.27
CA ALA A 40 10.49 6.36 -4.09
C ALA A 40 9.94 5.46 -2.98
N ILE A 41 10.83 5.05 -2.10
CA ILE A 41 10.52 4.35 -0.86
C ILE A 41 11.14 5.17 0.27
N GLN A 42 10.33 5.59 1.23
CA GLN A 42 10.79 6.42 2.34
C GLN A 42 10.63 5.69 3.66
N ARG A 43 11.72 5.64 4.44
CA ARG A 43 11.71 5.12 5.80
C ARG A 43 11.41 6.26 6.78
N ILE A 44 10.36 6.08 7.56
CA ILE A 44 9.89 7.02 8.57
C ILE A 44 10.30 6.53 9.95
N ALA A 45 10.97 7.40 10.71
CA ALA A 45 11.40 7.15 12.08
C ALA A 45 12.12 5.81 12.28
N GLU A 46 12.86 5.36 11.25
CA GLU A 46 13.60 4.10 11.27
C GLU A 46 12.73 2.85 11.54
N ARG A 47 11.42 2.90 11.23
CA ARG A 47 10.48 1.80 11.54
C ARG A 47 9.46 1.55 10.45
N ARG A 48 8.85 2.60 9.91
CA ARG A 48 7.73 2.48 8.97
C ARG A 48 8.17 2.82 7.54
N TRP A 49 7.49 2.24 6.58
CA TRP A 49 7.69 2.54 5.17
C TRP A 49 6.52 3.32 4.60
N ASP A 50 6.84 4.36 3.83
CA ASP A 50 5.93 5.02 2.93
C ASP A 50 6.41 4.77 1.48
N LEU A 51 5.49 4.46 0.56
CA LEU A 51 5.76 4.35 -0.87
C LEU A 51 5.31 5.62 -1.56
N ILE A 52 6.14 6.18 -2.42
CA ILE A 52 5.81 7.35 -3.23
C ILE A 52 5.60 6.86 -4.65
N LEU A 53 4.38 7.01 -5.15
CA LEU A 53 3.99 6.61 -6.50
C LEU A 53 4.00 7.82 -7.45
N ALA A 54 4.01 7.52 -8.74
CA ALA A 54 3.84 8.51 -9.80
C ALA A 54 2.53 9.30 -9.59
N GLY A 55 2.57 10.59 -9.90
CA GLY A 55 1.49 11.51 -9.57
C GLY A 55 1.54 12.06 -8.13
N GLY A 56 2.56 11.70 -7.34
CA GLY A 56 2.78 12.27 -6.00
C GLY A 56 2.01 11.55 -4.88
N VAL A 57 1.30 10.47 -5.20
CA VAL A 57 0.51 9.71 -4.22
C VAL A 57 1.43 9.04 -3.20
N THR A 58 1.19 9.29 -1.92
CA THR A 58 1.91 8.66 -0.82
C THR A 58 1.10 7.51 -0.23
N VAL A 59 1.66 6.31 -0.23
CA VAL A 59 1.05 5.15 0.43
C VAL A 59 1.74 4.90 1.76
N ARG A 60 0.98 4.88 2.85
CA ARG A 60 1.50 4.63 4.20
C ARG A 60 1.25 3.20 4.60
N LEU A 61 2.33 2.46 4.84
CA LEU A 61 2.26 1.07 5.27
C LEU A 61 2.26 0.99 6.81
N PRO A 62 1.67 -0.05 7.41
CA PRO A 62 1.86 -0.34 8.83
C PRO A 62 3.34 -0.65 9.13
N GLU A 63 3.73 -0.60 10.40
CA GLU A 63 5.07 -1.01 10.81
C GLU A 63 5.27 -2.52 10.67
N GLU A 64 4.24 -3.29 11.01
CA GLU A 64 4.23 -4.75 10.97
C GLU A 64 3.18 -5.24 9.96
N GLY A 65 3.46 -6.38 9.30
CA GLY A 65 2.52 -7.01 8.36
C GLY A 65 2.29 -6.21 7.07
N TRP A 66 3.18 -5.27 6.74
CA TRP A 66 3.09 -4.45 5.54
C TRP A 66 3.17 -5.28 4.25
N GLU A 67 3.74 -6.48 4.30
CA GLU A 67 3.83 -7.41 3.17
C GLU A 67 2.44 -7.75 2.62
N ALA A 68 1.46 -7.98 3.50
CA ALA A 68 0.08 -8.24 3.10
C ALA A 68 -0.58 -7.02 2.47
N GLU A 69 -0.20 -5.82 2.91
CA GLU A 69 -0.75 -4.55 2.42
C GLU A 69 -0.27 -4.21 1.01
N LEU A 70 0.88 -4.73 0.57
CA LEU A 70 1.32 -4.59 -0.82
C LEU A 70 0.35 -5.29 -1.78
N GLY A 71 -0.09 -6.50 -1.44
CA GLY A 71 -1.07 -7.23 -2.24
C GLY A 71 -2.44 -6.55 -2.26
N GLU A 72 -2.87 -5.96 -1.14
CA GLU A 72 -4.10 -5.16 -1.11
C GLU A 72 -3.98 -3.86 -1.92
N LEU A 73 -2.83 -3.19 -1.88
CA LEU A 73 -2.56 -2.03 -2.72
C LEU A 73 -2.58 -2.39 -4.21
N GLU A 74 -1.97 -3.50 -4.62
CA GLU A 74 -2.02 -3.97 -6.00
C GLU A 74 -3.47 -4.16 -6.47
N LYS A 75 -4.32 -4.80 -5.65
CA LYS A 75 -5.76 -4.95 -5.96
C LYS A 75 -6.48 -3.61 -6.06
N LEU A 76 -6.24 -2.69 -5.13
CA LEU A 76 -6.85 -1.35 -5.17
C LEU A 76 -6.46 -0.59 -6.45
N ILE A 77 -5.22 -0.75 -6.91
CA ILE A 77 -4.74 -0.14 -8.15
C ILE A 77 -5.37 -0.81 -9.37
N VAL A 78 -5.32 -2.13 -9.46
CA VAL A 78 -5.70 -2.88 -10.67
C VAL A 78 -7.20 -3.04 -10.80
N GLU A 79 -7.90 -3.39 -9.72
CA GLU A 79 -9.32 -3.75 -9.77
C GLU A 79 -10.22 -2.56 -9.50
N LYS A 80 -9.81 -1.66 -8.61
CA LYS A 80 -10.65 -0.52 -8.18
C LYS A 80 -10.25 0.81 -8.84
N GLY A 81 -9.15 0.84 -9.60
CA GLY A 81 -8.68 2.04 -10.29
C GLY A 81 -8.41 3.20 -9.34
N VAL A 82 -7.95 2.91 -8.11
CA VAL A 82 -7.90 3.91 -7.03
C VAL A 82 -7.10 5.17 -7.40
N LEU A 83 -6.05 4.99 -8.21
CA LEU A 83 -5.16 6.07 -8.66
C LEU A 83 -5.75 6.92 -9.81
N GLU A 84 -6.95 6.61 -10.30
CA GLU A 84 -7.68 7.46 -11.25
C GLU A 84 -8.45 8.59 -10.57
N ARG A 85 -8.40 8.67 -9.24
CA ARG A 85 -9.01 9.72 -8.43
C ARG A 85 -7.93 10.71 -7.97
N ASP A 86 -8.37 11.88 -7.52
CA ASP A 86 -7.49 12.95 -7.03
C ASP A 86 -6.96 12.68 -5.60
N ILE A 87 -6.23 11.58 -5.45
CA ILE A 87 -5.72 11.09 -4.17
C ILE A 87 -4.34 11.66 -3.88
N GLU A 88 -4.17 12.18 -2.68
CA GLU A 88 -2.89 12.59 -2.11
C GLU A 88 -2.26 11.43 -1.31
N ILE A 89 -3.07 10.75 -0.48
CA ILE A 89 -2.60 9.71 0.45
C ILE A 89 -3.52 8.49 0.43
N ILE A 90 -2.91 7.31 0.39
CA ILE A 90 -3.54 6.03 0.70
C ILE A 90 -2.94 5.52 2.01
N ASP A 91 -3.74 5.41 3.05
CA ASP A 91 -3.29 4.96 4.36
C ASP A 91 -3.78 3.54 4.64
N LEU A 92 -2.83 2.60 4.66
CA LEU A 92 -3.08 1.17 4.85
C LEU A 92 -2.75 0.72 6.27
N ARG A 93 -2.47 1.65 7.19
CA ARG A 93 -2.10 1.35 8.58
C ARG A 93 -3.25 0.80 9.41
N TYR A 94 -4.49 0.93 8.92
CA TYR A 94 -5.69 0.49 9.62
C TYR A 94 -6.14 -0.88 9.08
N PRO A 95 -6.30 -1.89 9.95
CA PRO A 95 -6.64 -3.24 9.52
C PRO A 95 -8.07 -3.37 8.98
N ASP A 96 -9.00 -2.56 9.51
CA ASP A 96 -10.42 -2.65 9.13
C ASP A 96 -10.82 -1.68 8.01
N ASN A 97 -9.98 -0.69 7.70
CA ASN A 97 -10.32 0.38 6.77
C ASN A 97 -9.13 0.78 5.90
N TYR A 98 -9.43 1.17 4.66
CA TYR A 98 -8.57 2.04 3.88
C TYR A 98 -8.90 3.49 4.21
N VAL A 99 -7.91 4.35 4.41
CA VAL A 99 -8.16 5.79 4.52
C VAL A 99 -7.55 6.50 3.33
N PHE A 100 -8.41 7.13 2.53
CA PHE A 100 -7.99 7.93 1.39
C PHE A 100 -8.05 9.41 1.78
N ARG A 101 -6.98 10.14 1.50
CA ARG A 101 -6.96 11.60 1.52
C ARG A 101 -6.89 12.12 0.10
N LEU A 102 -7.77 13.05 -0.23
CA LEU A 102 -7.79 13.75 -1.50
C LEU A 102 -7.01 15.07 -1.39
N HIS A 103 -6.52 15.60 -2.52
CA HIS A 103 -5.79 16.88 -2.53
C HIS A 103 -6.64 18.08 -2.07
N ASN A 104 -7.97 17.97 -2.12
CA ASN A 104 -8.88 18.97 -1.58
C ASN A 104 -8.99 18.95 -0.03
N GLY A 105 -8.28 18.04 0.64
CA GLY A 105 -8.30 17.87 2.10
C GLY A 105 -9.34 16.89 2.63
N ASP A 106 -10.28 16.41 1.79
CA ASP A 106 -11.24 15.41 2.21
C ASP A 106 -10.55 14.10 2.58
N SER A 107 -11.00 13.48 3.66
CA SER A 107 -10.53 12.15 4.07
C SER A 107 -11.70 11.30 4.53
N ARG A 108 -11.80 10.07 4.02
CA ARG A 108 -12.86 9.13 4.42
C ARG A 108 -12.31 7.72 4.64
N PRO A 109 -12.66 7.07 5.77
CA PRO A 109 -12.43 5.64 5.93
C PRO A 109 -13.38 4.86 5.01
N VAL A 110 -12.83 3.91 4.28
CA VAL A 110 -13.55 2.95 3.46
C VAL A 110 -13.33 1.59 4.10
N PRO A 111 -14.38 0.93 4.61
CA PRO A 111 -14.26 -0.39 5.19
C PRO A 111 -13.61 -1.34 4.20
N ARG A 112 -12.65 -2.14 4.66
CA ARG A 112 -12.18 -3.25 3.86
C ARG A 112 -13.35 -4.20 3.69
N GLU A 113 -13.57 -4.66 2.46
CA GLU A 113 -14.44 -5.80 2.22
C GLU A 113 -13.84 -6.95 3.05
N ARG A 114 -14.40 -7.19 4.26
CA ARG A 114 -13.97 -8.31 5.12
C ARG A 114 -13.84 -9.53 4.22
N ARG A 115 -12.82 -10.37 4.44
CA ARG A 115 -12.80 -11.76 3.93
C ARG A 115 -14.19 -12.34 4.13
N ALA A 116 -15.02 -12.29 3.10
CA ALA A 116 -16.41 -12.66 3.19
C ALA A 116 -16.47 -14.18 3.01
N GLU A 117 -15.69 -14.92 3.78
CA GLU A 117 -15.61 -16.38 3.74
C GLU A 117 -14.89 -16.83 5.01
N GLY A 118 -15.68 -17.02 6.07
CA GLY A 118 -15.17 -17.40 7.38
C GLY A 118 -16.17 -17.26 8.53
N VAL A 119 -17.46 -17.11 8.25
CA VAL A 119 -18.51 -17.38 9.24
C VAL A 119 -19.25 -18.61 8.76
N SER A 120 -18.77 -19.78 9.16
CA SER A 120 -19.62 -20.97 9.21
C SER A 120 -20.84 -20.62 10.04
N ARG A 121 -22.00 -20.56 9.40
CA ARG A 121 -23.29 -20.48 10.08
C ARG A 121 -23.37 -21.66 11.06
N PRO A 122 -23.69 -21.47 12.35
CA PRO A 122 -24.13 -22.59 13.16
C PRO A 122 -25.46 -23.07 12.57
N HIS A 123 -25.48 -24.28 12.01
CA HIS A 123 -26.74 -24.99 11.80
C HIS A 123 -27.24 -25.42 13.18
N GLY A 124 -28.01 -24.53 13.81
CA GLY A 124 -28.90 -24.87 14.91
C GLY A 124 -30.28 -25.19 14.35
N GLY A 125 -30.73 -26.44 14.53
CA GLY A 125 -32.14 -26.78 14.77
C GLY A 125 -32.96 -27.34 13.61
N SER A 126 -33.29 -28.63 13.69
CA SER A 126 -34.68 -29.14 13.77
C SER A 126 -34.60 -30.64 14.10
N VAL A 127 -34.83 -31.07 15.35
CA VAL A 127 -36.10 -31.68 15.78
C VAL A 127 -36.99 -32.17 14.64
N ALA A 128 -37.03 -33.50 14.48
CA ALA A 128 -38.19 -34.34 14.22
C ALA A 128 -37.84 -35.76 14.68
#